data_AF-A0A0R2FVY0-F1
#
_entry.id   AF-A0A0R2FVY0-F1
#
_cell.length_a   1.000
_cell.length_b   1.000
_cell.length_c   1.000
_cell.angle_alpha   90.00
_cell.angle_beta   90.00
_cell.angle_gamma   90.00
#
_symmetry.space_group_name_H-M   'P 1'
#
loop_
_entity.id
_entity.type
_entity.pdbx_description
1 polymer ?
#
loop_
_entity_poly.entity_id
_entity_poly.type
_entity_poly.pdbx_seq_one_letter_code
_entity_poly.pdbx_strand_id
1 'polypeptide(L)'
;MATWMPNTQASLAQGGLVLAATSLGAVWTPFVAFFGHLLYDSLNYTNVWWTWVVADGVFGLLIGLVVQRLELLTQPLTWQQIVRFNGWQALANGLVWGGLAPLGDYLVYQSAWRYVFLQGGVAALVNTLSVGIVGTLFIYGYHWMKKH
;
A
#
# COMPACT_ATOMS: atom_id res chain seq x y z
N MET A 1 -12.88 0.16 15.31
CA MET A 1 -11.46 0.57 15.32
C MET A 1 -11.41 2.09 15.48
N ALA A 2 -10.44 2.62 16.24
CA ALA A 2 -10.35 4.06 16.47
C ALA A 2 -9.91 4.81 15.21
N THR A 3 -10.68 5.81 14.79
CA THR A 3 -10.35 6.72 13.69
C THR A 3 -9.67 7.97 14.28
N TRP A 4 -8.34 8.03 14.20
CA TRP A 4 -7.55 9.20 14.61
C TRP A 4 -7.63 10.35 13.60
N MET A 5 -8.06 10.02 12.37
CA MET A 5 -8.42 10.94 11.30
C MET A 5 -9.75 10.46 10.72
N PRO A 6 -10.78 11.33 10.55
CA PRO A 6 -12.05 10.94 9.97
C PRO A 6 -11.86 10.25 8.61
N ASN A 7 -12.69 9.24 8.33
CA ASN A 7 -12.68 8.46 7.09
C ASN A 7 -11.32 7.82 6.74
N THR A 8 -10.43 7.64 7.72
CA THR A 8 -9.13 6.98 7.53
C THR A 8 -8.96 5.92 8.61
N GLN A 9 -8.74 4.69 8.17
CA GLN A 9 -8.50 3.57 9.07
C GLN A 9 -7.06 3.08 8.91
N ALA A 10 -6.41 2.79 10.03
CA ALA A 10 -5.14 2.09 10.00
C ALA A 10 -5.39 0.62 9.65
N SER A 11 -4.75 0.13 8.60
CA SER A 11 -4.87 -1.26 8.16
C SER A 11 -3.52 -1.91 7.95
N LEU A 12 -3.44 -3.20 8.30
CA LEU A 12 -2.29 -4.05 7.96
C LEU A 12 -2.38 -4.62 6.54
N ALA A 13 -3.52 -4.42 5.85
CA ALA A 13 -3.74 -4.95 4.51
C ALA A 13 -2.67 -4.47 3.51
N GLN A 14 -2.21 -3.23 3.67
CA GLN A 14 -1.18 -2.61 2.83
C GLN A 14 0.15 -3.33 3.00
N GLY A 15 0.52 -3.72 4.22
CA GLY A 15 1.65 -4.62 4.45
C GLY A 15 1.45 -6.02 3.86
N GLY A 16 0.21 -6.51 3.86
CA GLY A 16 -0.18 -7.75 3.18
C GLY A 16 -0.03 -7.71 1.65
N LEU A 17 -0.05 -6.55 1.01
CA LEU A 17 0.19 -6.45 -0.44
C LEU A 17 1.60 -6.88 -0.83
N VAL A 18 2.56 -6.84 0.10
CA VAL A 18 3.90 -7.37 -0.15
C VAL A 18 3.83 -8.89 -0.35
N LEU A 19 2.98 -9.60 0.40
CA LEU A 19 2.76 -11.03 0.20
C LEU A 19 2.18 -11.33 -1.19
N ALA A 20 1.23 -10.52 -1.64
CA ALA A 20 0.66 -10.61 -2.98
C ALA A 20 1.72 -10.33 -4.06
N ALA A 21 2.51 -9.26 -3.89
CA ALA A 21 3.62 -8.92 -4.77
C ALA A 21 4.66 -10.03 -4.88
N THR A 22 4.99 -10.67 -3.76
CA THR A 22 5.95 -11.76 -3.72
C THR A 22 5.41 -13.05 -4.37
N SER A 23 4.11 -13.33 -4.23
CA SER A 23 3.51 -14.60 -4.67
C SER A 23 2.97 -14.56 -6.09
N LEU A 24 2.37 -13.43 -6.48
CA LEU A 24 1.64 -13.26 -7.74
C LEU A 24 2.38 -12.33 -8.72
N GLY A 25 3.40 -11.60 -8.25
CA GLY A 25 4.18 -10.68 -9.07
C GLY A 25 3.46 -9.35 -9.37
N ALA A 26 4.16 -8.46 -10.06
CA ALA A 26 3.70 -7.09 -10.27
C ALA A 26 2.44 -6.96 -11.12
N VAL A 27 2.15 -7.92 -11.99
CA VAL A 27 0.97 -7.88 -12.88
C VAL A 27 -0.33 -8.08 -12.11
N TRP A 28 -0.33 -8.95 -11.09
CA TRP A 28 -1.55 -9.35 -10.38
C TRP A 28 -1.80 -8.58 -9.09
N THR A 29 -0.76 -8.04 -8.46
CA THR A 29 -0.86 -7.23 -7.24
C THR A 29 -1.80 -6.01 -7.35
N PRO A 30 -1.83 -5.25 -8.46
CA PRO A 30 -2.78 -4.14 -8.65
C PRO A 30 -4.23 -4.60 -8.50
N PHE A 31 -4.58 -5.76 -9.07
CA PHE A 31 -5.93 -6.29 -9.02
C PHE A 31 -6.30 -6.76 -7.61
N VAL A 32 -5.36 -7.39 -6.90
CA VAL A 32 -5.56 -7.77 -5.49
C VAL A 32 -5.86 -6.53 -4.64
N ALA A 33 -5.09 -5.46 -4.80
CA ALA A 33 -5.32 -4.21 -4.08
C ALA A 33 -6.65 -3.55 -4.46
N PHE A 34 -6.90 -3.38 -5.76
CA PHE A 34 -8.11 -2.75 -6.29
C PHE A 34 -9.38 -3.49 -5.87
N PHE A 35 -9.46 -4.80 -6.12
CA PHE A 35 -10.65 -5.59 -5.79
C PHE A 35 -10.79 -5.78 -4.28
N GLY A 36 -9.68 -5.83 -3.54
CA GLY A 36 -9.70 -5.85 -2.08
C GLY A 36 -10.39 -4.60 -1.50
N HIS A 37 -9.99 -3.41 -1.96
CA HIS A 37 -10.62 -2.16 -1.55
C HIS A 37 -12.07 -2.06 -2.03
N LEU A 38 -12.33 -2.35 -3.31
CA LEU A 38 -13.67 -2.31 -3.88
C LEU A 38 -14.65 -3.20 -3.10
N LEU A 39 -14.24 -4.43 -2.80
CA LEU A 39 -15.06 -5.36 -2.03
C LEU A 39 -15.25 -4.88 -0.59
N TYR A 40 -14.19 -4.36 0.05
CA TYR A 40 -14.29 -3.79 1.39
C TYR A 40 -15.31 -2.66 1.44
N ASP A 41 -15.23 -1.71 0.51
CA ASP A 41 -16.17 -0.59 0.45
C ASP A 41 -17.60 -1.05 0.20
N SER A 42 -17.79 -1.95 -0.77
CA SER A 42 -19.10 -2.47 -1.15
C SER A 42 -19.81 -3.22 -0.01
N LEU A 43 -19.04 -3.81 0.92
CA LEU A 43 -19.58 -4.56 2.05
C LEU A 43 -19.73 -3.74 3.32
N ASN A 44 -18.96 -2.67 3.49
CA ASN A 44 -18.88 -1.93 4.75
C ASN A 44 -19.43 -0.50 4.68
N TYR A 45 -19.61 0.05 3.48
CA TYR A 45 -20.09 1.41 3.26
C TYR A 45 -21.25 1.45 2.27
N THR A 46 -22.01 2.55 2.30
CA THR A 46 -23.11 2.79 1.35
C THR A 46 -22.61 3.10 -0.06
N ASN A 47 -21.43 3.71 -0.16
CA ASN A 47 -20.84 4.16 -1.42
C ASN A 47 -19.40 3.70 -1.53
N VAL A 48 -18.98 3.37 -2.74
CA VAL A 48 -17.58 3.06 -3.09
C VAL A 48 -16.82 4.36 -3.32
N TRP A 49 -15.67 4.49 -2.66
CA TRP A 49 -14.85 5.70 -2.76
C TRP A 49 -13.77 5.52 -3.84
N TRP A 50 -14.18 5.71 -5.09
CA TRP A 50 -13.43 5.31 -6.29
C TRP A 50 -12.01 5.87 -6.40
N THR A 51 -11.77 7.10 -5.96
CA THR A 51 -10.44 7.74 -5.97
C THR A 51 -9.45 6.95 -5.12
N TRP A 52 -9.89 6.37 -4.00
CA TRP A 52 -9.06 5.56 -3.11
C TRP A 52 -8.95 4.11 -3.59
N VAL A 53 -10.01 3.53 -4.17
CA VAL A 53 -9.96 2.20 -4.80
C VAL A 53 -8.95 2.17 -5.96
N VAL A 54 -8.98 3.19 -6.82
CA VAL A 54 -8.01 3.34 -7.92
C VAL A 54 -6.60 3.57 -7.36
N ALA A 55 -6.47 4.38 -6.31
CA ALA A 55 -5.18 4.60 -5.64
C ALA A 55 -4.58 3.29 -5.11
N ASP A 56 -5.36 2.41 -4.49
CA ASP A 56 -4.88 1.09 -4.03
C ASP A 56 -4.38 0.23 -5.20
N GLY A 57 -5.09 0.21 -6.33
CA GLY A 57 -4.63 -0.47 -7.54
C GLY A 57 -3.27 0.04 -8.02
N VAL A 58 -3.09 1.36 -8.06
CA VAL A 58 -1.81 1.99 -8.42
C VAL A 58 -0.71 1.65 -7.40
N PHE A 59 -1.02 1.70 -6.11
CA PHE A 59 -0.07 1.31 -5.06
C PHE A 59 0.34 -0.15 -5.19
N GLY A 60 -0.62 -1.05 -5.44
CA GLY A 60 -0.38 -2.47 -5.70
C GLY A 60 0.56 -2.70 -6.87
N LEU A 61 0.42 -1.95 -7.96
CA LEU A 61 1.36 -1.98 -9.09
C LEU A 61 2.77 -1.56 -8.66
N LEU A 62 2.88 -0.41 -8.00
CA LEU A 62 4.17 0.13 -7.58
C LEU A 62 4.90 -0.83 -6.63
N ILE A 63 4.22 -1.38 -5.63
CA ILE A 63 4.86 -2.29 -4.67
C ILE A 63 5.23 -3.62 -5.34
N GLY A 64 4.38 -4.11 -6.25
CA GLY A 64 4.67 -5.26 -7.10
C GLY A 64 5.97 -5.07 -7.90
N LEU A 65 6.11 -3.93 -8.57
CA LEU A 65 7.30 -3.58 -9.34
C LEU A 65 8.53 -3.45 -8.45
N VAL A 66 8.42 -2.85 -7.26
CA VAL A 66 9.53 -2.71 -6.32
C VAL A 66 10.04 -4.08 -5.87
N VAL A 67 9.14 -4.97 -5.45
CA VAL A 67 9.50 -6.33 -5.02
C VAL A 67 10.18 -7.11 -6.15
N GLN A 68 9.62 -7.05 -7.36
CA GLN A 68 10.18 -7.73 -8.52
C GLN A 68 11.53 -7.15 -8.93
N ARG A 69 11.68 -5.82 -8.96
CA ARG A 69 12.89 -5.14 -9.42
C ARG A 69 14.08 -5.33 -8.47
N LEU A 70 13.81 -5.45 -7.18
CA LEU A 70 14.80 -5.71 -6.14
C LEU A 70 15.10 -7.20 -5.96
N GLU A 71 14.38 -8.07 -6.67
CA GLU A 71 14.59 -9.52 -6.65
C GLU A 71 14.55 -10.10 -5.22
N LEU A 72 13.64 -9.57 -4.39
CA LEU A 72 13.65 -9.77 -2.94
C LEU A 72 13.44 -11.21 -2.50
N LEU A 73 13.04 -12.13 -3.37
CA LEU A 73 12.82 -13.56 -3.07
C LEU A 73 13.82 -14.50 -3.75
N THR A 74 14.42 -14.04 -4.85
CA THR A 74 15.31 -14.86 -5.69
C THR A 74 16.76 -14.69 -5.28
N GLN A 75 17.15 -13.49 -4.83
CA GLN A 75 18.50 -13.18 -4.36
C GLN A 75 18.62 -13.33 -2.84
N PRO A 76 19.83 -13.58 -2.30
CA PRO A 76 20.07 -13.61 -0.86
C PRO A 76 19.63 -12.31 -0.19
N LEU A 77 18.82 -12.40 0.86
CA LEU A 77 18.33 -11.24 1.58
C LEU A 77 19.47 -10.51 2.31
N THR A 78 19.78 -9.28 1.89
CA THR A 78 20.78 -8.43 2.54
C THR A 78 20.16 -7.22 3.22
N TRP A 79 20.88 -6.61 4.17
CA TRP A 79 20.46 -5.35 4.78
C TRP A 79 20.23 -4.24 3.74
N GLN A 80 21.05 -4.18 2.70
CA GLN A 80 20.90 -3.19 1.62
C GLN A 80 19.59 -3.37 0.84
N GLN A 81 19.13 -4.61 0.63
CA GLN A 81 17.84 -4.87 0.00
C GLN A 81 16.67 -4.39 0.85
N ILE A 82 16.72 -4.61 2.17
CA ILE A 82 15.67 -4.13 3.09
C ILE A 82 15.61 -2.60 3.11
N VAL A 83 16.77 -1.93 3.15
CA VAL A 83 16.83 -0.45 3.10
C VAL A 83 16.28 0.07 1.78
N ARG A 84 16.66 -0.53 0.64
CA ARG A 84 16.14 -0.15 -0.69
C ARG A 84 14.64 -0.37 -0.79
N PHE A 85 14.15 -1.52 -0.34
CA PHE A 85 12.72 -1.83 -0.30
C PHE A 85 11.95 -0.77 0.49
N ASN A 86 12.42 -0.45 1.71
CA ASN A 86 11.77 0.54 2.57
C ASN A 86 11.83 1.97 2.00
N GLY A 87 12.90 2.34 1.30
CA GLY A 87 12.97 3.61 0.59
C GLY A 87 11.95 3.71 -0.55
N TRP A 88 11.88 2.68 -1.39
CA TRP A 88 10.95 2.68 -2.54
C TRP A 88 9.48 2.57 -2.12
N GLN A 89 9.16 1.75 -1.12
CA GLN A 89 7.78 1.65 -0.63
C GLN A 89 7.31 2.94 0.03
N ALA A 90 8.17 3.64 0.76
CA ALA A 90 7.84 4.93 1.37
C ALA A 90 7.57 5.99 0.29
N LEU A 91 8.39 6.02 -0.76
CA LEU A 91 8.15 6.88 -1.92
C LEU A 91 6.80 6.56 -2.59
N ALA A 92 6.51 5.28 -2.84
CA ALA A 92 5.24 4.86 -3.42
C ALA A 92 4.04 5.27 -2.56
N ASN A 93 4.14 5.10 -1.23
CA ASN A 93 3.12 5.54 -0.29
C ASN A 93 2.91 7.06 -0.32
N GLY A 94 4.00 7.84 -0.33
CA GLY A 94 3.94 9.29 -0.43
C GLY A 94 3.27 9.76 -1.73
N LEU A 95 3.62 9.16 -2.86
CA LEU A 95 3.04 9.50 -4.17
C LEU A 95 1.56 9.16 -4.26
N VAL A 96 1.17 7.97 -3.80
CA VAL A 96 -0.21 7.49 -3.92
C VAL A 96 -1.11 8.12 -2.86
N TRP A 97 -0.77 7.98 -1.58
CA TRP A 97 -1.65 8.39 -0.48
C TRP A 97 -1.50 9.86 -0.15
N GLY A 98 -0.30 10.43 -0.28
CA GLY A 98 -0.07 11.86 -0.07
C GLY A 98 -0.42 12.72 -1.29
N GLY A 99 -0.50 12.12 -2.48
CA GLY A 99 -0.70 12.82 -3.75
C GLY A 99 -1.94 12.37 -4.50
N LEU A 100 -1.89 11.18 -5.10
CA LEU A 100 -2.93 10.69 -6.03
C LEU A 100 -4.33 10.65 -5.41
N ALA A 101 -4.48 10.02 -4.24
CA ALA A 101 -5.77 9.88 -3.56
C ALA A 101 -6.38 11.26 -3.18
N PRO A 102 -5.68 12.15 -2.45
CA PRO A 102 -6.25 13.45 -2.07
C PRO A 102 -6.48 14.39 -3.26
N LEU A 103 -5.66 14.31 -4.31
CA LEU A 103 -5.92 15.02 -5.56
C LEU A 103 -7.20 14.51 -6.22
N GLY A 104 -7.41 13.20 -6.27
CA GLY A 104 -8.65 12.59 -6.75
C GLY A 104 -9.85 13.10 -5.96
N ASP A 105 -9.79 13.11 -4.63
CA ASP A 105 -10.89 13.59 -3.79
C ASP A 105 -11.21 15.06 -4.01
N TYR A 106 -10.18 15.89 -4.15
CA TYR A 106 -10.37 17.31 -4.44
C TYR A 106 -11.02 17.53 -5.81
N LEU A 107 -10.53 16.84 -6.85
CA LEU A 107 -10.99 17.04 -8.22
C LEU A 107 -12.38 16.44 -8.49
N VAL A 108 -12.65 15.25 -7.96
CA VAL A 108 -13.88 14.49 -8.26
C VAL A 108 -15.00 14.84 -7.29
N TYR A 109 -14.70 14.89 -5.99
CA TYR A 109 -15.71 15.08 -4.94
C TYR A 109 -15.77 16.51 -4.41
N GLN A 110 -14.91 17.40 -4.91
CA GLN A 110 -14.84 18.81 -4.47
C GLN A 110 -14.63 18.94 -2.96
N SER A 111 -13.97 17.94 -2.38
CA SER A 111 -13.65 17.90 -0.94
C SER A 111 -12.71 19.03 -0.55
N ALA A 112 -12.81 19.52 0.68
CA ALA A 112 -11.99 20.63 1.14
C ALA A 112 -10.48 20.29 1.09
N TRP A 113 -9.70 21.10 0.36
CA TRP A 113 -8.26 20.90 0.14
C TRP A 113 -7.48 20.60 1.43
N ARG A 114 -7.63 21.46 2.44
CA ARG A 114 -6.91 21.32 3.72
C ARG A 114 -7.21 20.00 4.42
N TYR A 115 -8.43 19.49 4.27
CA TYR A 115 -8.86 18.25 4.89
C TYR A 115 -8.25 17.04 4.16
N VAL A 116 -8.43 16.92 2.84
CA VAL A 116 -8.00 15.73 2.10
C VAL A 116 -6.49 15.58 2.07
N PHE A 117 -5.71 16.67 2.00
CA PHE A 117 -4.25 16.57 2.04
C PHE A 117 -3.71 16.22 3.43
N LEU A 118 -4.36 16.67 4.50
CA LEU A 118 -4.03 16.21 5.85
C LEU A 118 -4.36 14.72 5.99
N GLN A 119 -5.51 14.30 5.47
CA GLN A 119 -5.96 12.90 5.46
C GLN A 119 -4.96 12.01 4.71
N GLY A 120 -4.58 12.42 3.50
CA GLY A 120 -3.60 11.72 2.67
C GLY A 120 -2.22 11.64 3.31
N GLY A 121 -1.77 12.71 3.99
CA GLY A 121 -0.51 12.70 4.74
C GLY A 121 -0.51 11.67 5.88
N VAL A 122 -1.59 11.60 6.66
CA VAL A 122 -1.76 10.60 7.73
C VAL A 122 -1.80 9.19 7.14
N ALA A 123 -2.56 8.98 6.06
CA ALA A 123 -2.65 7.69 5.37
C ALA A 123 -1.29 7.24 4.84
N ALA A 124 -0.53 8.14 4.20
CA ALA A 124 0.81 7.86 3.69
C ALA A 124 1.76 7.40 4.82
N LEU A 125 1.74 8.08 5.96
CA LEU A 125 2.57 7.70 7.11
C LEU A 125 2.19 6.33 7.66
N VAL A 126 0.90 6.10 7.92
CA VAL A 126 0.40 4.84 8.48
C VAL A 126 0.69 3.67 7.53
N ASN A 127 0.46 3.85 6.22
CA ASN A 127 0.71 2.81 5.24
C ASN A 127 2.22 2.55 5.05
N THR A 128 3.05 3.58 5.12
CA THR A 128 4.52 3.43 5.10
C THR A 128 5.01 2.59 6.27
N LEU A 129 4.49 2.82 7.47
CA LEU A 129 4.84 2.04 8.66
C LEU A 129 4.30 0.61 8.56
N SER A 130 3.05 0.45 8.11
CA SER A 130 2.42 -0.85 7.90
C SER A 130 3.25 -1.73 6.94
N VAL A 131 3.58 -1.20 5.76
CA VAL A 131 4.40 -1.91 4.76
C VAL A 131 5.83 -2.10 5.25
N GLY A 132 6.42 -1.09 5.88
CA GLY A 132 7.79 -1.17 6.35
C GLY A 132 7.99 -2.22 7.45
N ILE A 133 7.00 -2.41 8.33
CA ILE A 133 7.03 -3.43 9.38
C ILE A 133 6.57 -4.76 8.83
N VAL A 134 5.31 -4.87 8.42
CA VAL A 134 4.67 -6.13 8.04
C VAL A 134 5.27 -6.69 6.74
N GLY A 135 5.50 -5.83 5.75
CA GLY A 135 6.12 -6.24 4.49
C GLY A 135 7.54 -6.76 4.67
N THR A 136 8.35 -6.07 5.48
CA THR A 136 9.71 -6.54 5.81
C THR A 136 9.68 -7.88 6.57
N LEU A 137 8.75 -8.05 7.52
CA LEU A 137 8.56 -9.31 8.23
C LEU A 137 8.18 -10.46 7.29
N PHE A 138 7.32 -10.22 6.31
CA PHE A 138 6.98 -11.22 5.29
C PHE A 138 8.19 -11.62 4.45
N ILE A 139 8.97 -10.64 3.96
CA ILE A 139 10.19 -10.92 3.19
C ILE A 139 11.17 -11.75 4.04
N TYR A 140 11.39 -11.35 5.29
CA TYR A 140 12.28 -12.09 6.19
C TYR A 140 11.79 -13.52 6.46
N GLY A 141 10.50 -13.67 6.77
CA GLY A 141 9.87 -14.97 7.03
C GLY A 141 9.98 -15.92 5.84
N TYR A 142 9.80 -15.42 4.61
CA TYR A 142 10.00 -16.21 3.39
C TYR A 142 11.42 -16.80 3.30
N HIS A 143 12.44 -15.96 3.50
CA HIS A 143 13.84 -16.42 3.45
C HIS A 143 14.18 -17.37 4.60
N TRP A 144 13.61 -17.16 5.78
CA TRP A 144 13.78 -18.06 6.92
C TRP A 144 13.22 -19.46 6.62
N MET A 145 12.02 -19.53 6.03
CA MET A 145 11.39 -20.80 5.63
C MET A 145 12.14 -21.50 4.50
N LYS A 146 12.68 -20.77 3.52
CA LYS A 146 13.42 -21.36 2.39
C LYS A 146 14.75 -22.01 2.81
N LYS A 147 15.31 -21.60 3.96
CA LYS A 147 16.60 -22.09 4.46
C LYS A 147 16.48 -23.40 5.28
N HIS A 148 15.27 -23.75 5.73
CA HIS A 148 14.97 -24.92 6.56
C HIS A 148 14.02 -25.87 5.82
#